data_AF-A0A848ZTV0-F1
#
_entry.id   AF-A0A848ZTV0-F1
#
_cell.length_a   1.000
_cell.length_b   1.000
_cell.length_c   1.000
_cell.angle_alpha   90.00
_cell.angle_beta   90.00
_cell.angle_gamma   90.00
#
_symmetry.space_group_name_H-M   'P 1'
#
loop_
_entity.id
_entity.type
_entity.pdbx_description
1 polymer ?
#
loop_
_entity_poly.entity_id
_entity_poly.type
_entity_poly.pdbx_seq_one_letter_code
_entity_poly.pdbx_strand_id
1 'polypeptide(L)'
;MKEQLDNILPLTYHISFNKLLNHYDAMAHGEDEFLASKAKHILKAQAPYPELREGFTDPALLDKYQEVIHMILQDLFSAVLTQNEIKTAALPFRDIIFNASERFERILKAAGPNFKPTINNREEEVTYIMAAVVILNFYYGFNLDFKRPLFYDIPDAKGVMRHYRILYNADFIEIIPNGTPPEITQEDVNELLENIDDLEIWKQKIPPNSFISKGFVISNMFDVTAE
;
A
#
# COMPACT_ATOMS: atom_id res chain seq x y z
N MET A 1 -3.93 -26.04 7.04
CA MET A 1 -4.87 -24.93 6.80
C MET A 1 -4.39 -24.24 5.53
N LYS A 2 -4.57 -24.82 4.34
CA LYS A 2 -5.79 -24.80 3.52
C LYS A 2 -6.34 -23.37 3.35
N GLU A 3 -5.83 -22.73 2.29
CA GLU A 3 -6.38 -21.61 1.52
C GLU A 3 -7.09 -20.54 2.35
N GLN A 4 -6.36 -19.46 2.67
CA GLN A 4 -7.02 -18.15 2.70
C GLN A 4 -7.65 -17.99 1.33
N LEU A 5 -8.99 -17.95 1.26
CA LEU A 5 -9.67 -17.45 0.08
C LEU A 5 -8.95 -16.14 -0.29
N ASP A 6 -8.29 -16.10 -1.45
CA ASP A 6 -7.96 -14.82 -2.04
C ASP A 6 -9.30 -14.11 -2.19
N ASN A 7 -9.58 -13.14 -1.32
CA ASN A 7 -10.71 -12.25 -1.47
C ASN A 7 -10.71 -11.82 -2.92
N ILE A 8 -11.77 -12.19 -3.64
CA ILE A 8 -11.85 -12.00 -5.08
C ILE A 8 -12.01 -10.50 -5.31
N LEU A 9 -10.88 -9.80 -5.46
CA LEU A 9 -10.81 -8.36 -5.70
C LEU A 9 -10.77 -8.08 -7.20
N PRO A 10 -11.08 -6.84 -7.63
CA PRO A 10 -10.84 -6.44 -9.01
C PRO A 10 -9.34 -6.32 -9.35
N LEU A 11 -8.48 -6.34 -8.32
CA LEU A 11 -7.03 -6.24 -8.40
C LEU A 11 -6.34 -7.50 -7.92
N THR A 12 -5.35 -7.96 -8.68
CA THR A 12 -4.27 -8.83 -8.19
C THR A 12 -3.07 -7.97 -7.76
N TYR A 13 -2.16 -8.50 -6.94
CA TYR A 13 -1.03 -7.72 -6.44
C TYR A 13 0.30 -8.20 -7.01
N HIS A 14 1.16 -7.25 -7.34
CA HIS A 14 2.56 -7.48 -7.69
C HIS A 14 3.41 -6.55 -6.82
N ILE A 15 4.31 -7.12 -6.03
CA ILE A 15 5.22 -6.37 -5.18
C ILE A 15 6.29 -5.78 -6.09
N SER A 16 6.44 -4.45 -6.09
CA SER A 16 7.39 -3.74 -6.94
C SER A 16 7.82 -2.44 -6.27
N PHE A 17 9.08 -2.06 -6.46
CA PHE A 17 9.63 -0.79 -6.02
C PHE A 17 9.88 0.16 -7.20
N ASN A 18 9.45 -0.23 -8.41
CA ASN A 18 9.73 0.48 -9.65
C ASN A 18 9.33 1.96 -9.62
N LYS A 19 8.14 2.29 -9.09
CA LYS A 19 7.68 3.67 -8.98
C LYS A 19 8.65 4.53 -8.17
N LEU A 20 9.06 4.06 -6.99
CA LEU A 20 10.06 4.74 -6.16
C LEU A 20 11.43 4.81 -6.86
N LEU A 21 11.85 3.72 -7.47
CA LEU A 21 13.14 3.66 -8.17
C LEU A 21 13.20 4.61 -9.38
N ASN A 22 12.09 4.86 -10.07
CA ASN A 22 12.01 5.86 -11.14
C ASN A 22 12.24 7.29 -10.61
N HIS A 23 11.85 7.59 -9.37
CA HIS A 23 12.21 8.86 -8.75
C HIS A 23 13.73 8.95 -8.54
N TYR A 24 14.37 7.87 -8.11
CA TYR A 24 15.83 7.84 -8.00
C TYR A 24 16.51 7.90 -9.39
N ASP A 25 15.95 7.28 -10.43
CA ASP A 25 16.45 7.41 -11.80
C ASP A 25 16.46 8.88 -12.24
N ALA A 26 15.39 9.63 -11.97
CA ALA A 26 15.33 11.06 -12.25
C ALA A 26 16.35 11.86 -11.42
N MET A 27 16.45 11.58 -10.10
CA MET A 27 17.41 12.24 -9.21
C MET A 27 18.86 11.98 -9.61
N ALA A 28 19.20 10.78 -10.10
CA ALA A 28 20.54 10.42 -10.55
C ALA A 28 21.06 11.27 -11.72
N HIS A 29 20.15 11.88 -12.48
CA HIS A 29 20.44 12.77 -13.62
C HIS A 29 20.26 14.26 -13.25
N GLY A 30 19.95 14.58 -12.00
CA GLY A 30 19.76 15.96 -11.53
C GLY A 30 21.07 16.74 -11.36
N GLU A 31 20.96 18.07 -11.24
CA GLU A 31 22.09 18.98 -11.08
C GLU A 31 22.71 18.95 -9.67
N ASP A 32 21.94 18.57 -8.64
CA ASP A 32 22.43 18.43 -7.28
C ASP A 32 23.30 17.16 -7.16
N GLU A 33 24.62 17.36 -7.09
CA GLU A 33 25.61 16.27 -7.05
C GLU A 33 25.41 15.32 -5.86
N PHE A 34 24.99 15.85 -4.69
CA PHE A 34 24.80 15.05 -3.49
C PHE A 34 23.59 14.13 -3.66
N LEU A 35 22.46 14.68 -4.10
CA LEU A 35 21.25 13.90 -4.35
C LEU A 35 21.45 12.90 -5.49
N ALA A 36 22.14 13.30 -6.55
CA ALA A 36 22.44 12.42 -7.67
C ALA A 36 23.35 11.25 -7.26
N SER A 37 24.37 11.50 -6.43
CA SER A 37 25.27 10.46 -5.90
C SER A 37 24.52 9.46 -5.02
N LYS A 38 23.67 9.96 -4.11
CA LYS A 38 22.83 9.13 -3.25
C LYS A 38 21.87 8.25 -4.07
N ALA A 39 21.18 8.83 -5.06
CA ALA A 39 20.28 8.08 -5.93
C ALA A 39 21.03 6.99 -6.71
N LYS A 40 22.20 7.29 -7.28
CA LYS A 40 23.06 6.30 -7.96
C LYS A 40 23.48 5.16 -7.03
N HIS A 41 23.76 5.45 -5.76
CA HIS A 41 24.10 4.42 -4.78
C HIS A 41 22.94 3.43 -4.57
N ILE A 42 21.71 3.94 -4.38
CA ILE A 42 20.50 3.12 -4.22
C ILE A 42 20.25 2.28 -5.49
N LEU A 43 20.32 2.91 -6.67
CA LEU A 43 20.12 2.22 -7.95
C LEU A 43 21.16 1.11 -8.18
N LYS A 44 22.42 1.35 -7.83
CA LYS A 44 23.48 0.34 -7.92
C LYS A 44 23.24 -0.85 -6.99
N ALA A 45 22.73 -0.60 -5.78
CA ALA A 45 22.38 -1.67 -4.85
C ALA A 45 21.20 -2.51 -5.33
N GLN A 46 20.22 -1.88 -5.99
CA GLN A 46 19.08 -2.58 -6.58
C GLN A 46 19.44 -3.36 -7.86
N ALA A 47 20.39 -2.88 -8.67
CA ALA A 47 20.69 -3.42 -10.00
C ALA A 47 20.87 -4.95 -10.11
N PRO A 48 21.45 -5.68 -9.12
CA PRO A 48 21.52 -7.14 -9.15
C PRO A 48 20.18 -7.87 -9.00
N TYR A 49 19.11 -7.15 -8.61
CA TYR A 49 17.78 -7.67 -8.30
C TYR A 49 16.71 -7.05 -9.22
N PRO A 50 16.68 -7.40 -10.52
CA PRO A 50 15.72 -6.85 -11.48
C PRO A 50 14.26 -7.08 -11.08
N GLU A 51 13.96 -8.15 -10.33
CA GLU A 51 12.62 -8.44 -9.81
C GLU A 51 12.07 -7.36 -8.90
N LEU A 52 12.92 -6.55 -8.24
CA LEU A 52 12.48 -5.41 -7.42
C LEU A 52 11.85 -4.30 -8.28
N ARG A 53 12.09 -4.29 -9.60
CA ARG A 53 11.42 -3.40 -10.58
C ARG A 53 10.35 -4.12 -11.41
N GLU A 54 10.67 -5.31 -11.90
CA GLU A 54 9.74 -6.10 -12.72
C GLU A 54 8.49 -6.52 -11.94
N GLY A 55 8.69 -6.74 -10.65
CA GLY A 55 7.67 -7.11 -9.69
C GLY A 55 7.54 -8.62 -9.52
N PHE A 56 7.10 -9.04 -8.34
CA PHE A 56 6.93 -10.43 -7.96
C PHE A 56 5.68 -10.63 -7.11
N THR A 57 5.16 -11.86 -7.05
CA THR A 57 3.95 -12.17 -6.28
C THR A 57 4.23 -12.90 -4.97
N ASP A 58 5.38 -13.56 -4.84
CA ASP A 58 5.76 -14.31 -3.64
C ASP A 58 6.24 -13.36 -2.52
N PRO A 59 5.48 -13.22 -1.41
CA PRO A 59 5.87 -12.33 -0.32
C PRO A 59 7.17 -12.76 0.38
N ALA A 60 7.59 -14.03 0.28
CA ALA A 60 8.84 -14.49 0.90
C ALA A 60 10.09 -13.79 0.33
N LEU A 61 9.98 -13.21 -0.87
CA LEU A 61 11.06 -12.41 -1.46
C LEU A 61 11.26 -11.06 -0.75
N LEU A 62 10.26 -10.56 -0.01
CA LEU A 62 10.41 -9.36 0.83
C LEU A 62 11.46 -9.60 1.92
N ASP A 63 11.39 -10.76 2.59
CA ASP A 63 12.37 -11.15 3.61
C ASP A 63 13.73 -11.45 2.98
N LYS A 64 13.74 -12.16 1.84
CA LYS A 64 14.97 -12.49 1.11
C LYS A 64 15.77 -11.23 0.71
N TYR A 65 15.08 -10.16 0.32
CA TYR A 65 15.67 -8.91 -0.16
C TYR A 65 15.60 -7.77 0.86
N GLN A 66 15.38 -8.09 2.14
CA GLN A 66 15.12 -7.11 3.19
C GLN A 66 16.18 -6.00 3.24
N GLU A 67 17.48 -6.34 3.17
CA GLU A 67 18.57 -5.36 3.26
C GLU A 67 18.53 -4.32 2.13
N VAL A 68 18.37 -4.77 0.87
CA VAL A 68 18.31 -3.87 -0.28
C VAL A 68 16.99 -3.09 -0.30
N ILE A 69 15.88 -3.70 0.13
CA ILE A 69 14.59 -3.03 0.27
C ILE A 69 14.68 -1.88 1.29
N HIS A 70 15.34 -2.09 2.44
CA HIS A 70 15.55 -1.03 3.43
C HIS A 70 16.37 0.14 2.84
N MET A 71 17.38 -0.14 2.02
CA MET A 71 18.15 0.90 1.34
C MET A 71 17.29 1.68 0.34
N ILE A 72 16.46 0.99 -0.44
CA ILE A 72 15.53 1.64 -1.39
C ILE A 72 14.54 2.56 -0.66
N LEU A 73 14.03 2.13 0.48
CA LEU A 73 13.03 2.85 1.28
C LEU A 73 13.62 3.95 2.19
N GLN A 74 14.94 4.15 2.19
CA GLN A 74 15.62 5.02 3.15
C GLN A 74 15.07 6.44 3.21
N ASP A 75 14.63 7.00 2.08
CA ASP A 75 14.09 8.38 2.03
C ASP A 75 12.66 8.44 2.55
N LEU A 76 11.92 7.34 2.41
CA LEU A 76 10.59 7.20 2.99
C LEU A 76 10.64 6.91 4.49
N PHE A 77 11.74 6.35 5.00
CA PHE A 77 11.93 5.99 6.41
C PHE A 77 13.24 6.59 6.95
N SER A 78 13.36 7.91 6.83
CA SER A 78 14.52 8.63 7.34
C SER A 78 14.73 8.36 8.83
N ALA A 79 15.95 7.94 9.20
CA ALA A 79 16.30 7.54 10.57
C ALA A 79 16.03 8.61 11.63
N VAL A 80 16.02 9.90 11.25
CA VAL A 80 15.70 10.99 12.17
C VAL A 80 14.20 11.16 12.43
N LEU A 81 13.34 10.56 11.61
CA LEU A 81 11.87 10.66 11.70
C LEU A 81 11.22 9.40 12.27
N THR A 82 11.85 8.22 12.12
CA THR A 82 11.27 6.92 12.51
C THR A 82 10.92 6.82 14.00
N GLN A 83 11.55 7.63 14.86
CA GLN A 83 11.24 7.67 16.29
C GLN A 83 9.93 8.40 16.62
N ASN A 84 9.48 9.29 15.74
CA ASN A 84 8.28 10.11 15.95
C ASN A 84 7.14 9.72 15.00
N GLU A 85 7.40 9.41 13.74
CA GLU A 85 6.35 8.99 12.81
C GLU A 85 5.86 7.58 13.15
N ILE A 86 4.56 7.34 13.06
CA ILE A 86 4.00 5.98 13.04
C ILE A 86 3.71 5.66 11.58
N LYS A 87 4.58 4.85 10.96
CA LYS A 87 4.59 4.66 9.52
C LYS A 87 4.94 3.23 9.14
N THR A 88 4.31 2.72 8.09
CA THR A 88 4.63 1.41 7.51
C THR A 88 4.65 1.45 5.99
N ALA A 89 5.43 0.55 5.39
CA ALA A 89 5.30 0.17 3.99
C ALA A 89 4.66 -1.21 3.95
N ALA A 90 3.58 -1.32 3.20
CA ALA A 90 2.72 -2.50 3.24
C ALA A 90 2.18 -2.82 1.84
N LEU A 91 1.71 -4.05 1.69
CA LEU A 91 0.97 -4.44 0.49
C LEU A 91 -0.46 -3.91 0.57
N PRO A 92 -0.96 -3.22 -0.48
CA PRO A 92 -2.35 -2.79 -0.50
C PRO A 92 -3.30 -3.99 -0.35
N PHE A 93 -4.40 -3.78 0.38
CA PHE A 93 -5.44 -4.79 0.60
C PHE A 93 -5.01 -6.08 1.34
N ARG A 94 -3.78 -6.14 1.87
CA ARG A 94 -3.26 -7.28 2.65
C ARG A 94 -2.64 -6.82 3.97
N ASP A 95 -2.57 -7.71 4.95
CA ASP A 95 -1.96 -7.44 6.26
C ASP A 95 -0.47 -7.79 6.27
N ILE A 96 0.24 -7.41 5.20
CA ILE A 96 1.68 -7.66 5.03
C ILE A 96 2.41 -6.32 5.10
N ILE A 97 3.10 -6.11 6.22
CA ILE A 97 4.00 -4.97 6.47
C ILE A 97 5.43 -5.48 6.31
N PHE A 98 6.21 -4.84 5.45
CA PHE A 98 7.60 -5.25 5.16
C PHE A 98 8.63 -4.19 5.53
N ASN A 99 8.19 -3.00 5.94
CA ASN A 99 9.04 -1.98 6.54
C ASN A 99 8.22 -1.12 7.51
N ALA A 100 8.83 -0.69 8.61
CA ALA A 100 8.13 0.10 9.62
C ALA A 100 9.05 1.15 10.27
N SER A 101 8.44 2.22 10.78
CA SER A 101 9.09 3.16 11.69
C SER A 101 9.37 2.50 13.04
N GLU A 102 10.46 2.88 13.71
CA GLU A 102 10.78 2.43 15.06
C GLU A 102 9.66 2.71 16.07
N ARG A 103 8.92 3.83 15.93
CA ARG A 103 7.79 4.14 16.81
C ARG A 103 6.68 3.10 16.68
N PHE A 104 6.33 2.69 15.46
CA PHE A 104 5.34 1.65 15.22
C PHE A 104 5.79 0.31 15.80
N GLU A 105 7.06 -0.08 15.60
CA GLU A 105 7.61 -1.30 16.20
C GLU A 105 7.54 -1.29 17.74
N ARG A 106 7.83 -0.13 18.38
CA ARG A 106 7.68 0.04 19.83
C ARG A 106 6.23 -0.09 20.29
N ILE A 107 5.28 0.46 19.53
CA ILE A 107 3.85 0.33 19.82
C ILE A 107 3.42 -1.15 19.77
N LEU A 108 3.80 -1.88 18.72
CA LEU A 108 3.49 -3.31 18.61
C LEU A 108 4.15 -4.12 19.73
N LYS A 109 5.41 -3.84 20.06
CA LYS A 109 6.11 -4.51 21.17
C LYS A 109 5.43 -4.26 22.51
N ALA A 110 4.90 -3.06 22.73
CA ALA A 110 4.16 -2.70 23.95
C ALA A 110 2.80 -3.42 24.05
N ALA A 111 2.16 -3.72 22.92
CA ALA A 111 0.92 -4.50 22.85
C ALA A 111 1.12 -6.00 23.19
N GLY A 112 2.36 -6.49 23.08
CA GLY A 112 2.77 -7.84 23.46
C GLY A 112 3.28 -8.67 22.28
N PRO A 113 4.05 -9.74 22.55
CA PRO A 113 4.82 -10.48 21.54
C PRO A 113 3.98 -11.19 20.47
N ASN A 114 2.69 -11.41 20.72
CA ASN A 114 1.77 -12.09 19.80
C ASN A 114 0.72 -11.14 19.20
N PHE A 115 0.80 -9.84 19.48
CA PHE A 115 -0.16 -8.90 18.93
C PHE A 115 0.06 -8.74 17.43
N LYS A 116 -0.98 -8.99 16.64
CA LYS A 116 -0.99 -8.76 15.20
C LYS A 116 -1.99 -7.64 14.91
N PRO A 117 -1.54 -6.47 14.42
CA PRO A 117 -2.45 -5.39 14.10
C PRO A 117 -3.34 -5.81 12.92
N THR A 118 -4.65 -5.65 13.08
CA THR A 118 -5.63 -5.86 12.02
C THR A 118 -6.42 -4.57 11.81
N ILE A 119 -6.68 -4.21 10.55
CA ILE A 119 -7.47 -3.03 10.25
C ILE A 119 -8.93 -3.32 10.61
N ASN A 120 -9.53 -2.46 11.44
CA ASN A 120 -10.92 -2.60 11.83
C ASN A 120 -11.87 -2.45 10.64
N ASN A 121 -13.02 -3.14 10.69
CA ASN A 121 -14.15 -2.99 9.76
C ASN A 121 -13.78 -3.19 8.27
N ARG A 122 -12.80 -4.06 7.99
CA ARG A 122 -12.44 -4.47 6.63
C ARG A 122 -13.40 -5.55 6.12
N GLU A 123 -14.64 -5.15 5.89
CA GLU A 123 -15.63 -5.99 5.22
C GLU A 123 -15.17 -6.28 3.78
N GLU A 124 -15.41 -7.50 3.29
CA GLU A 124 -14.96 -7.91 1.96
C GLU A 124 -15.56 -7.02 0.85
N GLU A 125 -16.84 -6.68 0.98
CA GLU A 125 -17.57 -5.84 0.04
C GLU A 125 -16.96 -4.43 -0.05
N VAL A 126 -16.69 -3.83 1.11
CA VAL A 126 -16.05 -2.52 1.24
C VAL A 126 -14.65 -2.54 0.64
N THR A 127 -13.91 -3.62 0.86
CA THR A 127 -12.56 -3.78 0.31
C THR A 127 -12.58 -3.85 -1.22
N TYR A 128 -13.58 -4.54 -1.79
CA TYR A 128 -13.79 -4.60 -3.23
C TYR A 128 -14.09 -3.22 -3.82
N ILE A 129 -15.03 -2.48 -3.22
CA ILE A 129 -15.39 -1.13 -3.65
C ILE A 129 -14.20 -0.19 -3.56
N MET A 130 -13.43 -0.24 -2.47
CA MET A 130 -12.20 0.58 -2.34
C MET A 130 -11.16 0.24 -3.42
N ALA A 131 -10.96 -1.04 -3.74
CA ALA A 131 -10.08 -1.49 -4.81
C ALA A 131 -10.56 -0.99 -6.19
N ALA A 132 -11.87 -1.03 -6.44
CA ALA A 132 -12.49 -0.51 -7.66
C ALA A 132 -12.34 1.02 -7.78
N VAL A 133 -12.52 1.77 -6.69
CA VAL A 133 -12.28 3.22 -6.66
C VAL A 133 -10.82 3.54 -6.98
N VAL A 134 -9.87 2.77 -6.46
CA VAL A 134 -8.45 2.93 -6.80
C VAL A 134 -8.22 2.74 -8.31
N ILE A 135 -8.86 1.75 -8.94
CA ILE A 135 -8.80 1.57 -10.41
C ILE A 135 -9.37 2.79 -11.13
N LEU A 136 -10.56 3.25 -10.74
CA LEU A 136 -11.23 4.41 -11.36
C LEU A 136 -10.35 5.67 -11.29
N ASN A 137 -9.69 5.90 -10.16
CA ASN A 137 -8.82 7.06 -9.99
C ASN A 137 -7.49 6.91 -10.74
N PHE A 138 -6.77 5.80 -10.56
CA PHE A 138 -5.40 5.67 -11.06
C PHE A 138 -5.30 5.26 -12.52
N TYR A 139 -6.24 4.46 -13.03
CA TYR A 139 -6.22 3.98 -14.41
C TYR A 139 -7.12 4.82 -15.33
N TYR A 140 -8.36 5.09 -14.91
CA TYR A 140 -9.32 5.86 -15.72
C TYR A 140 -9.23 7.38 -15.51
N GLY A 141 -8.57 7.86 -14.46
CA GLY A 141 -8.35 9.28 -14.22
C GLY A 141 -9.57 10.02 -13.63
N PHE A 142 -10.54 9.30 -13.08
CA PHE A 142 -11.63 9.92 -12.30
C PHE A 142 -11.07 10.51 -10.99
N ASN A 143 -11.83 11.40 -10.36
CA ASN A 143 -11.45 12.01 -9.09
C ASN A 143 -12.52 11.70 -8.03
N LEU A 144 -12.50 10.45 -7.57
CA LEU A 144 -13.43 9.94 -6.56
C LEU A 144 -12.79 10.02 -5.18
N ASP A 145 -13.47 10.71 -4.27
CA ASP A 145 -13.04 10.88 -2.89
C ASP A 145 -13.77 9.88 -1.98
N PHE A 146 -13.32 8.62 -1.98
CA PHE A 146 -13.92 7.59 -1.13
C PHE A 146 -13.27 7.59 0.25
N LYS A 147 -13.75 8.48 1.13
CA LYS A 147 -13.22 8.66 2.49
C LYS A 147 -13.88 7.71 3.49
N ARG A 148 -13.45 6.45 3.53
CA ARG A 148 -13.70 5.59 4.70
C ARG A 148 -12.45 5.59 5.58
N PRO A 149 -12.47 6.23 6.77
CA PRO A 149 -11.31 6.22 7.65
C PRO A 149 -11.06 4.80 8.15
N LEU A 150 -9.81 4.38 8.07
CA LEU A 150 -9.36 3.06 8.54
C LEU A 150 -8.60 3.24 9.85
N PHE A 151 -8.72 2.26 10.75
CA PHE A 151 -8.13 2.33 12.07
C PHE A 151 -7.42 1.03 12.45
N TYR A 152 -6.33 1.16 13.20
CA TYR A 152 -5.80 0.09 14.03
C TYR A 152 -6.17 0.33 15.49
N ASP A 153 -6.65 -0.73 16.13
CA ASP A 153 -6.83 -0.76 17.58
C ASP A 153 -5.68 -1.55 18.21
N ILE A 154 -4.80 -0.87 18.93
CA ILE A 154 -3.61 -1.48 19.51
C ILE A 154 -3.57 -1.15 21.01
N PRO A 155 -3.57 -2.15 21.91
CA PRO A 155 -3.47 -1.87 23.34
C PRO A 155 -2.06 -1.38 23.68
N ASP A 156 -1.98 -0.40 24.59
CA ASP A 156 -0.69 -0.01 25.18
C ASP A 156 -0.25 -0.98 26.28
N ALA A 157 0.94 -0.76 26.84
CA ALA A 157 1.51 -1.61 27.89
C ALA A 157 0.68 -1.68 29.19
N LYS A 158 -0.31 -0.79 29.37
CA LYS A 158 -1.25 -0.80 30.51
C LYS A 158 -2.59 -1.45 30.14
N GLY A 159 -2.72 -1.96 28.91
CA GLY A 159 -3.96 -2.54 28.38
C GLY A 159 -4.99 -1.51 27.95
N VAL A 160 -4.64 -0.22 27.87
CA VAL A 160 -5.55 0.81 27.35
C VAL A 160 -5.57 0.70 25.83
N MET A 161 -6.76 0.53 25.25
CA MET A 161 -6.91 0.48 23.80
C MET A 161 -6.58 1.84 23.20
N ARG A 162 -5.66 1.87 22.23
CA ARG A 162 -5.33 3.06 21.46
C ARG A 162 -5.89 2.93 20.06
N HIS A 163 -6.49 4.00 19.57
CA HIS A 163 -7.11 4.07 18.24
C HIS A 163 -6.20 4.86 17.31
N TYR A 164 -5.67 4.21 16.27
CA TYR A 164 -4.76 4.81 15.31
C TYR A 164 -5.44 4.97 13.96
N ARG A 165 -5.75 6.20 13.55
CA ARG A 165 -6.28 6.50 12.21
C ARG A 165 -5.19 6.31 11.16
N ILE A 166 -5.48 5.58 10.10
CA ILE A 166 -4.57 5.27 8.99
C ILE A 166 -4.83 6.22 7.82
N LEU A 167 -3.78 6.85 7.30
CA LEU A 167 -3.75 7.58 6.05
C LEU A 167 -2.87 6.82 5.05
N TYR A 168 -3.50 6.31 3.99
CA TYR A 168 -2.78 5.64 2.90
C TYR A 168 -2.27 6.65 1.87
N ASN A 169 -0.99 6.52 1.53
CA ASN A 169 -0.39 7.08 0.33
C ASN A 169 -0.16 5.94 -0.67
N ALA A 170 -0.72 6.11 -1.87
CA ALA A 170 -0.68 5.16 -2.96
C ALA A 170 0.20 5.63 -4.14
N ASP A 171 1.05 6.65 -3.95
CA ASP A 171 1.88 7.21 -5.03
C ASP A 171 2.87 6.19 -5.61
N PHE A 172 3.20 5.15 -4.84
CA PHE A 172 4.12 4.08 -5.25
C PHE A 172 3.42 2.85 -5.85
N ILE A 173 2.15 2.99 -6.26
CA ILE A 173 1.44 1.95 -7.02
C ILE A 173 1.29 2.33 -8.49
N GLU A 174 1.21 1.32 -9.33
CA GLU A 174 0.81 1.37 -10.73
C GLU A 174 -0.36 0.40 -10.92
N ILE A 175 -1.45 0.88 -11.53
CA ILE A 175 -2.60 0.05 -11.90
C ILE A 175 -2.50 -0.29 -13.37
N ILE A 176 -2.42 -1.58 -13.67
CA ILE A 176 -2.18 -2.11 -15.01
C ILE A 176 -3.36 -3.02 -15.37
N PRO A 177 -3.95 -2.92 -16.58
CA PRO A 177 -5.02 -3.82 -16.99
C PRO A 177 -4.51 -5.26 -17.12
N ASN A 178 -5.30 -6.21 -16.65
CA ASN A 178 -5.05 -7.63 -16.80
C ASN A 178 -5.91 -8.17 -17.95
N GLY A 179 -5.42 -7.99 -19.18
CA GLY A 179 -6.18 -8.26 -20.40
C GLY A 179 -6.84 -7.00 -20.95
N THR A 180 -8.02 -7.15 -21.55
CA THR A 180 -8.77 -6.01 -22.08
C THR A 180 -9.47 -5.28 -20.92
N PRO A 181 -9.15 -4.01 -20.63
CA PRO A 181 -9.83 -3.25 -19.58
C PRO A 181 -11.30 -3.04 -19.96
N PRO A 182 -12.23 -3.05 -18.98
CA PRO A 182 -13.61 -2.65 -19.26
C PRO A 182 -13.66 -1.20 -19.75
N GLU A 183 -14.61 -0.88 -20.62
CA GLU A 183 -14.89 0.51 -20.96
C GLU A 183 -15.75 1.11 -19.83
N ILE A 184 -15.29 2.22 -19.25
CA ILE A 184 -15.99 2.91 -18.16
C ILE A 184 -16.24 4.35 -18.59
N THR A 185 -17.52 4.72 -18.61
CA THR A 185 -17.99 6.08 -18.91
C THR A 185 -18.28 6.87 -17.63
N GLN A 186 -18.55 8.17 -17.76
CA GLN A 186 -18.96 8.98 -16.60
C GLN A 186 -20.32 8.55 -16.07
N GLU A 187 -21.23 8.11 -16.94
CA GLU A 187 -22.54 7.58 -16.59
C GLU A 187 -22.41 6.30 -15.75
N ASP A 188 -21.48 5.40 -16.11
CA ASP A 188 -21.19 4.20 -15.32
C ASP A 188 -20.68 4.56 -13.92
N VAL A 189 -19.80 5.56 -13.82
CA VAL A 189 -19.29 6.04 -12.52
C VAL A 189 -20.39 6.65 -11.69
N ASN A 190 -21.29 7.44 -12.29
CA ASN A 190 -22.43 8.02 -11.57
C ASN A 190 -23.35 6.92 -11.03
N GLU A 191 -23.65 5.89 -11.84
CA GLU A 191 -24.43 4.72 -11.42
C GLU A 191 -23.78 4.00 -10.21
N LEU A 192 -22.45 3.80 -10.23
CA LEU A 192 -21.72 3.20 -9.12
C LEU A 192 -21.79 4.04 -7.83
N LEU A 193 -21.74 5.37 -7.95
CA LEU A 193 -21.83 6.28 -6.81
C LEU A 193 -23.25 6.38 -6.23
N GLU A 194 -24.28 6.29 -7.07
CA GLU A 194 -25.68 6.22 -6.65
C GLU A 194 -26.00 4.90 -5.95
N ASN A 195 -25.28 3.82 -6.28
CA ASN A 195 -25.49 2.47 -5.76
C ASN A 195 -24.25 1.96 -5.00
N ILE A 196 -23.74 2.77 -4.08
CA ILE A 196 -22.44 2.52 -3.42
C ILE A 196 -22.37 1.20 -2.66
N ASP A 197 -23.49 0.73 -2.10
CA ASP A 197 -23.59 -0.50 -1.32
C ASP A 197 -23.96 -1.73 -2.18
N ASP A 198 -24.21 -1.56 -3.49
CA ASP A 198 -24.55 -2.66 -4.40
C ASP A 198 -23.29 -3.25 -5.04
N LEU A 199 -22.65 -4.16 -4.31
CA LEU A 199 -21.43 -4.84 -4.76
C LEU A 199 -21.57 -5.54 -6.12
N GLU A 200 -22.76 -6.00 -6.50
CA GLU A 200 -22.93 -6.72 -7.76
C GLU A 200 -22.82 -5.78 -8.96
N ILE A 201 -23.29 -4.53 -8.86
CA ILE A 201 -23.06 -3.50 -9.90
C ILE A 201 -21.55 -3.21 -10.02
N TRP A 202 -20.84 -3.09 -8.90
CA TRP A 202 -19.39 -2.91 -8.90
C TRP A 202 -18.66 -4.04 -9.63
N LYS A 203 -18.99 -5.30 -9.34
CA LYS A 203 -18.40 -6.48 -10.01
C LYS A 203 -18.77 -6.57 -11.49
N GLN A 204 -19.92 -6.07 -11.90
CA GLN A 204 -20.31 -6.05 -13.31
C GLN A 204 -19.48 -5.03 -14.11
N LYS A 205 -19.29 -3.82 -13.57
CA LYS A 205 -18.52 -2.76 -14.23
C LYS A 205 -17.02 -3.00 -14.17
N ILE A 206 -16.53 -3.44 -13.02
CA ILE A 206 -15.11 -3.70 -12.77
C ILE A 206 -14.97 -5.12 -12.27
N PRO A 207 -14.87 -6.12 -13.17
CA PRO A 207 -14.85 -7.52 -12.77
C PRO A 207 -13.65 -7.91 -11.90
N PRO A 208 -13.76 -9.03 -11.19
CA PRO A 208 -12.63 -9.64 -10.50
C PRO A 208 -11.40 -9.84 -11.39
N ASN A 209 -10.22 -9.66 -10.80
CA ASN A 209 -8.93 -9.87 -11.45
C ASN A 209 -8.73 -9.09 -12.77
N SER A 210 -9.52 -8.04 -13.03
CA SER A 210 -9.41 -7.23 -14.24
C SER A 210 -8.16 -6.34 -14.27
N PHE A 211 -7.52 -6.13 -13.12
CA PHE A 211 -6.34 -5.28 -13.00
C PHE A 211 -5.25 -5.91 -12.11
N ILE A 212 -4.04 -5.40 -12.27
CA ILE A 212 -2.87 -5.67 -11.43
C ILE A 212 -2.52 -4.37 -10.72
N SER A 213 -2.49 -4.39 -9.39
CA SER A 213 -1.85 -3.38 -8.56
C SER A 213 -0.40 -3.77 -8.38
N LYS A 214 0.50 -3.06 -9.05
CA LYS A 214 1.93 -3.29 -8.96
C LYS A 214 2.58 -2.19 -8.13
N GLY A 215 3.24 -2.52 -7.02
CA GLY A 215 3.80 -1.52 -6.12
C GLY A 215 3.63 -1.84 -4.65
N PHE A 216 3.65 -0.79 -3.83
CA PHE A 216 3.34 -0.84 -2.40
C PHE A 216 2.69 0.47 -1.95
N VAL A 217 2.10 0.46 -0.75
CA VAL A 217 1.52 1.65 -0.13
C VAL A 217 2.30 2.06 1.11
N ILE A 218 2.29 3.36 1.39
CA ILE A 218 2.75 3.90 2.68
C ILE A 218 1.53 4.17 3.54
N SER A 219 1.54 3.68 4.77
CA SER A 219 0.53 3.98 5.78
C SER A 219 1.12 4.89 6.83
N ASN A 220 0.63 6.11 6.94
CA ASN A 220 0.92 6.99 8.08
C ASN A 220 -0.22 6.88 9.10
N MET A 221 0.10 6.92 10.38
CA MET A 221 -0.87 6.66 11.43
C MET A 221 -0.82 7.73 12.51
N PHE A 222 -2.00 8.08 13.04
CA PHE A 222 -2.16 9.10 14.08
C PHE A 222 -2.98 8.53 15.23
N ASP A 223 -2.47 8.68 16.45
CA ASP A 223 -3.22 8.33 17.66
C ASP A 223 -4.37 9.33 17.85
N VAL A 224 -5.59 8.83 17.76
CA VAL A 224 -6.84 9.58 17.91
C VAL A 224 -7.64 9.08 19.11
N THR A 225 -7.00 8.42 20.08
CA THR A 225 -7.68 7.82 21.25
C THR A 225 -8.46 8.84 22.08
N ALA A 226 -8.08 10.11 22.03
CA ALA A 226 -8.71 11.20 22.78
C ALA A 226 -9.70 12.05 21.98
N GLU A 227 -9.89 11.77 20.68
CA GLU A 227 -10.95 12.38 19.85
C GLU A 227 -12.32 11.79 20.22
#